data_AF-A0A0K0D9X3-F1
#
_entry.id   AF-A0A0K0D9X3-F1
#
_cell.length_a   1.000
_cell.length_b   1.000
_cell.length_c   1.000
_cell.angle_alpha   90.00
_cell.angle_beta   90.00
_cell.angle_gamma   90.00
#
_symmetry.space_group_name_H-M   'P 1'
#
loop_
_entity.id
_entity.type
_entity.pdbx_description
1 polymer ?
#
loop_
_entity_poly.entity_id
_entity_poly.type
_entity_poly.pdbx_seq_one_letter_code
_entity_poly.pdbx_strand_id
1 'polypeptide(L)'
;MLYRALSKFGDQFVYPVLPAFAKSIWDHPAEPKTVFFWAPLMKWGLNIALFITGGIWTRYSFVIIPVGYSLATVYFLVMCSVFSQLFRIAITGLFKLIISKSEKRTLPLKS
;
A
#
# COMPACT_ATOMS: atom_id res chain seq x y z
N MET A 1 20.27 4.20 6.54
CA MET A 1 19.87 3.36 7.70
C MET A 1 18.53 2.67 7.47
N LEU A 2 17.50 3.37 6.97
CA LEU A 2 16.18 2.79 6.66
C LEU A 2 16.23 1.58 5.71
N TYR A 3 17.01 1.69 4.63
CA TYR A 3 17.19 0.61 3.65
C TYR A 3 17.74 -0.68 4.28
N ARG A 4 18.77 -0.57 5.13
CA ARG A 4 19.41 -1.72 5.79
C ARG A 4 18.53 -2.36 6.87
N ALA A 5 17.61 -1.60 7.47
CA ALA A 5 16.66 -2.13 8.43
C ALA A 5 15.55 -2.92 7.73
N LEU A 6 15.03 -2.40 6.61
CA LEU A 6 14.02 -3.06 5.80
C LEU A 6 14.56 -4.32 5.10
N SER A 7 15.80 -4.28 4.61
CA SER A 7 16.43 -5.46 4.00
C SER A 7 16.58 -6.60 5.02
N LYS A 8 17.02 -6.29 6.26
CA LYS A 8 17.11 -7.29 7.34
C LYS A 8 15.77 -7.87 7.75
N PHE A 9 14.73 -7.04 7.80
CA PHE A 9 13.38 -7.49 8.15
C PHE A 9 12.79 -8.40 7.06
N GLY A 10 13.04 -8.07 5.80
CA GLY A 10 12.57 -8.85 4.65
C GLY A 10 13.29 -10.17 4.48
N ASP A 11 14.61 -10.16 4.63
CA ASP A 11 15.46 -11.35 4.60
C ASP A 11 14.99 -12.40 5.63
N GLN A 12 14.65 -11.97 6.85
CA GLN A 12 14.20 -12.86 7.93
C GLN A 12 12.94 -13.67 7.57
N PHE A 13 12.04 -13.11 6.76
CA PHE A 13 10.81 -13.79 6.35
C PHE A 13 10.96 -14.58 5.04
N VAL A 14 11.88 -14.19 4.16
CA VAL A 14 12.02 -14.78 2.83
C VAL A 14 12.99 -15.97 2.81
N TYR A 15 14.12 -15.90 3.53
CA TYR A 15 15.08 -17.01 3.59
C TYR A 15 14.52 -18.37 4.05
N PRO A 16 13.59 -18.46 5.03
CA PRO A 16 13.08 -19.77 5.47
C PRO A 16 12.15 -20.46 4.47
N VAL A 17 11.60 -19.73 3.49
CA VAL A 17 10.63 -20.28 2.52
C VAL A 17 11.25 -20.53 1.13
N LEU A 18 12.53 -20.17 0.94
CA LEU A 18 13.14 -20.08 -0.37
C LEU A 18 13.82 -21.41 -0.81
N PRO A 19 13.45 -21.97 -1.99
CA PRO A 19 14.14 -23.13 -2.58
C PRO A 19 15.55 -22.75 -3.08
N ALA A 20 16.48 -23.71 -3.11
CA ALA A 20 17.91 -23.48 -3.34
C ALA A 20 18.26 -22.66 -4.61
N PHE A 21 17.47 -22.78 -5.68
CA PHE A 21 17.65 -22.03 -6.93
C PHE A 21 17.36 -20.52 -6.79
N ALA A 22 16.39 -20.15 -5.95
CA ALA A 22 16.01 -18.75 -5.75
C ALA A 22 17.01 -17.99 -4.87
N LYS A 23 17.89 -18.70 -4.15
CA LYS A 23 18.99 -18.10 -3.38
C LYS A 23 20.01 -17.41 -4.28
N SER A 24 20.35 -18.02 -5.42
CA SER A 24 21.27 -17.43 -6.42
C SER A 24 20.70 -16.17 -7.09
N ILE A 25 19.36 -16.08 -7.20
CA ILE A 25 18.67 -14.90 -7.74
C ILE A 25 18.57 -13.79 -6.68
N TRP A 26 18.56 -14.15 -5.39
CA TRP A 26 18.51 -13.23 -4.26
C TRP A 26 19.81 -12.44 -4.05
N ASP A 27 20.95 -13.04 -4.41
CA ASP A 27 22.29 -12.44 -4.28
C ASP A 27 22.72 -11.57 -5.48
N HIS A 28 21.86 -11.39 -6.49
CA HIS A 28 22.19 -10.62 -7.70
C HIS A 28 22.32 -9.09 -7.41
N PRO A 29 23.30 -8.38 -8.01
CA PRO A 29 23.64 -6.97 -7.73
C PRO A 29 22.51 -5.95 -7.97
N ALA A 30 21.48 -6.33 -8.72
CA ALA A 30 20.21 -5.59 -8.77
C ALA A 30 19.30 -6.13 -7.66
N GLU A 31 19.56 -5.72 -6.42
CA GLU A 31 18.94 -6.20 -5.18
C GLU A 31 17.41 -6.37 -5.30
N PRO A 32 16.87 -7.58 -5.61
CA PRO A 32 15.42 -7.77 -5.81
C PRO A 32 14.63 -7.49 -4.53
N LYS A 33 15.32 -7.62 -3.39
CA LYS A 33 14.93 -7.20 -2.04
C LYS A 33 14.69 -5.69 -1.88
N THR A 34 15.06 -4.84 -2.83
CA THR A 34 14.67 -3.42 -2.79
C THR A 34 13.28 -3.26 -3.38
N VAL A 35 13.04 -3.76 -4.59
CA VAL A 35 11.79 -3.57 -5.32
C VAL A 35 10.62 -4.30 -4.65
N PHE A 36 10.81 -5.53 -4.19
CA PHE A 36 9.73 -6.29 -3.53
C PHE A 36 9.24 -5.66 -2.23
N PHE A 37 10.13 -4.99 -1.49
CA PHE A 37 9.83 -4.40 -0.20
C PHE A 37 9.46 -2.92 -0.31
N TRP A 38 10.06 -2.17 -1.24
CA TRP A 38 9.73 -0.77 -1.48
C TRP A 38 8.48 -0.56 -2.34
N ALA A 39 8.17 -1.44 -3.30
CA ALA A 39 7.03 -1.22 -4.21
C ALA A 39 5.67 -1.16 -3.47
N PRO A 40 5.38 -2.02 -2.48
CA PRO A 40 4.18 -1.88 -1.67
C PRO A 40 4.21 -0.60 -0.83
N LEU A 41 5.32 -0.33 -0.14
CA LEU A 41 5.48 0.86 0.72
C LEU A 41 5.29 2.16 -0.07
N MET A 42 5.86 2.27 -1.26
CA MET A 42 5.71 3.43 -2.15
C MET A 42 4.29 3.57 -2.66
N LYS A 43 3.62 2.47 -3.01
CA LYS A 43 2.23 2.49 -3.46
C LYS A 43 1.28 3.02 -2.38
N TRP A 44 1.44 2.57 -1.13
CA TRP A 44 0.61 3.03 -0.02
C TRP A 44 0.99 4.43 0.45
N GLY A 45 2.29 4.71 0.55
CA GLY A 45 2.82 6.00 0.98
C GLY A 45 2.41 7.13 0.03
N LEU A 46 2.44 6.89 -1.28
CA LEU A 46 2.07 7.89 -2.28
C LEU A 46 0.57 8.25 -2.22
N ASN A 47 -0.31 7.27 -2.01
CA ASN A 47 -1.74 7.53 -1.83
C ASN A 47 -2.04 8.33 -0.55
N ILE A 48 -1.37 8.01 0.56
CA ILE A 48 -1.52 8.73 1.83
C ILE A 48 -0.97 10.15 1.71
N ALA A 49 0.18 10.31 1.08
CA ALA A 49 0.77 11.62 0.81
C ALA A 49 -0.19 12.48 -0.02
N LEU A 50 -0.77 11.94 -1.10
CA LEU A 50 -1.69 12.65 -1.98
C LEU A 50 -2.97 13.11 -1.26
N PHE A 51 -3.47 12.29 -0.32
CA PHE A 51 -4.62 12.62 0.51
C PHE A 51 -4.33 13.80 1.45
N ILE A 52 -3.18 13.77 2.14
CA ILE A 52 -2.77 14.83 3.06
C ILE A 52 -2.48 16.13 2.28
N THR A 53 -1.74 16.04 1.18
CA THR A 53 -1.43 17.22 0.35
C THR A 53 -2.69 17.82 -0.26
N GLY A 54 -3.63 16.99 -0.74
CA GLY A 54 -4.92 17.48 -1.26
C GLY A 54 -5.73 18.25 -0.21
N GLY A 55 -5.75 17.78 1.04
CA GLY A 55 -6.48 18.46 2.13
C GLY A 55 -5.86 19.79 2.54
N ILE A 56 -4.53 19.84 2.63
CA ILE A 56 -3.78 21.06 2.95
C ILE A 56 -3.99 22.11 1.86
N TRP A 57 -3.82 21.74 0.58
CA TRP A 57 -3.99 22.65 -0.54
C TRP A 57 -5.43 23.12 -0.75
N THR A 58 -6.41 22.29 -0.38
CA THR A 58 -7.82 22.70 -0.37
C THR A 58 -8.05 23.85 0.59
N ARG A 59 -7.44 23.84 1.79
CA ARG A 59 -7.49 24.98 2.74
C ARG A 59 -6.75 26.21 2.23
N TYR A 60 -5.54 26.05 1.68
CA TYR A 60 -4.74 27.18 1.18
C TYR A 60 -5.37 27.89 -0.01
N SER A 61 -6.13 27.20 -0.88
CA SER A 61 -6.79 27.80 -2.04
C SER A 61 -7.85 28.86 -1.69
N PHE A 62 -8.38 28.86 -0.45
CA PHE A 62 -9.34 29.86 0.04
C PHE A 62 -8.69 31.04 0.76
N VAL A 63 -7.42 30.91 1.16
CA VAL A 63 -6.65 31.97 1.83
C VAL A 63 -5.99 32.90 0.81
N ILE A 64 -5.77 32.42 -0.41
CA ILE A 64 -5.15 33.19 -1.49
C ILE A 64 -6.23 34.05 -2.18
N ILE A 65 -6.00 35.37 -2.20
CA ILE A 65 -6.84 36.35 -2.90
C ILE A 65 -6.13 36.65 -4.24
N PRO A 66 -6.76 36.52 -5.43
CA PRO A 66 -8.13 36.11 -5.70
C PRO A 66 -8.35 34.59 -5.61
N VAL A 67 -9.56 34.17 -5.22
CA VAL A 67 -9.90 32.76 -4.94
C VAL A 67 -9.89 31.92 -6.23
N GLY A 68 -8.94 30.97 -6.31
CA GLY A 68 -8.80 30.03 -7.43
C GLY A 68 -9.65 28.77 -7.27
N TYR A 69 -10.96 28.85 -7.55
CA TYR A 69 -11.91 27.73 -7.43
C TYR A 69 -11.48 26.47 -8.19
N SER A 70 -10.87 26.63 -9.36
CA SER A 70 -10.44 25.50 -10.21
C SER A 70 -9.41 24.62 -9.49
N LEU A 71 -8.44 25.21 -8.79
CA LEU A 71 -7.43 24.47 -8.02
C LEU A 71 -8.06 23.75 -6.82
N ALA A 72 -8.98 24.39 -6.10
CA ALA A 72 -9.68 23.76 -4.98
C ALA A 72 -10.48 22.52 -5.41
N THR A 73 -11.18 22.59 -6.55
CA THR A 73 -11.97 21.47 -7.07
C THR A 73 -11.11 20.29 -7.48
N VAL A 74 -9.99 20.48 -8.19
CA VAL A 74 -9.13 19.33 -8.57
C VAL A 74 -8.50 18.65 -7.36
N TYR A 75 -8.01 19.39 -6.36
CA TYR A 75 -7.45 18.78 -5.15
C TYR A 75 -8.51 18.04 -4.32
N PHE A 76 -9.73 18.55 -4.28
CA PHE A 76 -10.86 17.88 -3.63
C PHE A 76 -11.29 16.60 -4.35
N LEU A 77 -11.36 16.63 -5.69
CA LEU A 77 -11.68 15.45 -6.49
C LEU A 77 -10.62 14.35 -6.34
N VAL A 78 -9.35 14.74 -6.26
CA VAL A 78 -8.25 13.81 -5.98
C VAL A 78 -8.44 13.15 -4.61
N MET A 79 -8.78 13.91 -3.56
CA MET A 79 -9.08 13.33 -2.24
C MET A 79 -10.25 12.33 -2.28
N CYS A 80 -11.35 12.64 -2.97
CA CYS A 80 -12.49 11.73 -3.13
C CYS A 80 -12.13 10.45 -3.91
N SER A 81 -11.28 10.56 -4.93
CA SER A 81 -10.85 9.42 -5.74
C SER A 81 -9.98 8.44 -4.93
N VAL A 82 -9.06 8.96 -4.10
CA VAL A 82 -8.21 8.15 -3.22
C VAL A 82 -9.03 7.52 -2.10
N PHE A 83 -9.99 8.24 -1.54
CA PHE A 83 -10.91 7.71 -0.54
C PHE A 83 -11.75 6.54 -1.08
N SER A 84 -12.24 6.67 -2.31
CA SER A 84 -12.98 5.60 -2.98
C SER A 84 -12.11 4.36 -3.27
N GLN A 85 -10.82 4.55 -3.55
CA GLN A 85 -9.88 3.45 -3.72
C GLN A 85 -9.61 2.71 -2.41
N LEU A 86 -9.49 3.43 -1.29
CA LEU A 86 -9.36 2.84 0.05
C LEU A 86 -10.61 2.04 0.44
N PHE A 87 -11.79 2.59 0.16
CA PHE A 87 -13.07 1.91 0.41
C PHE A 87 -13.20 0.58 -0.35
N ARG A 88 -12.75 0.54 -1.62
CA ARG A 88 -12.73 -0.71 -2.42
C ARG A 88 -11.82 -1.76 -1.79
N ILE A 89 -10.63 -1.37 -1.33
CA ILE A 89 -9.70 -2.32 -0.72
C ILE A 89 -10.26 -2.87 0.60
N ALA A 90 -10.94 -2.03 1.39
CA ALA A 90 -11.58 -2.43 2.65
C ALA A 90 -12.73 -3.43 2.42
N ILE A 91 -13.65 -3.16 1.48
CA ILE A 91 -14.76 -4.06 1.14
C ILE A 91 -14.23 -5.41 0.63
N THR A 92 -13.26 -5.37 -0.29
CA THR A 92 -12.71 -6.59 -0.90
C THR A 92 -11.90 -7.41 0.12
N GLY A 93 -11.19 -6.74 1.05
CA GLY A 93 -10.48 -7.38 2.15
C GLY A 93 -11.43 -8.02 3.18
N LEU A 94 -12.51 -7.34 3.53
CA LEU A 94 -13.54 -7.86 4.43
C LEU A 94 -14.22 -9.08 3.83
N PHE A 95 -14.56 -9.06 2.53
CA PHE A 95 -15.15 -10.19 1.84
C PHE A 95 -14.22 -11.42 1.84
N LYS A 96 -12.91 -11.23 1.58
CA LYS A 96 -11.91 -12.31 1.69
C LYS A 96 -11.81 -12.88 3.11
N LEU A 97 -11.89 -12.05 4.14
CA LEU A 97 -11.88 -12.51 5.53
C LEU A 97 -13.13 -13.32 5.88
N ILE A 98 -14.31 -12.88 5.41
CA ILE A 98 -15.57 -13.61 5.60
C ILE A 98 -15.51 -14.97 4.92
N ILE A 99 -15.07 -15.05 3.66
CA ILE A 99 -14.91 -16.32 2.93
C ILE A 99 -13.88 -17.21 3.63
N SER A 100 -12.70 -16.69 3.99
CA SER A 100 -11.68 -17.47 4.71
C SER A 100 -12.18 -18.00 6.06
N LYS A 101 -12.96 -17.19 6.78
CA LYS A 101 -13.57 -17.60 8.05
C LYS A 101 -14.71 -18.61 7.84
N SER A 102 -15.38 -18.57 6.69
CA SER A 102 -16.39 -19.56 6.29
C SER A 102 -15.74 -20.90 5.93
N GLU A 103 -14.68 -20.88 5.13
CA GLU A 103 -13.88 -22.05 4.72
C GLU A 103 -13.32 -22.81 5.92
N LYS A 104 -12.74 -22.10 6.90
CA LYS A 104 -12.20 -22.75 8.12
C LYS A 104 -13.27 -23.37 9.01
N ARG A 105 -14.54 -22.95 8.90
CA ARG A 105 -15.65 -23.56 9.63
C ARG A 105 -16.20 -24.83 8.97
N THR A 106 -15.96 -25.04 7.68
CA THR A 106 -16.42 -26.24 6.95
C THR A 106 -15.40 -27.38 6.96
N LEU A 107 -14.11 -27.08 7.18
CA LEU A 107 -13.03 -28.07 7.21
C LEU A 107 -12.94 -29.03 8.43
N PRO A 108 -13.54 -28.81 9.63
CA PRO A 108 -13.49 -29.80 10.71
C PRO A 108 -14.49 -30.97 10.55
N LEU A 109 -15.33 -30.95 9.51
CA LEU A 109 -16.39 -31.95 9.29
C LEU A 109 -16.13 -32.89 8.09
N LYS A 110 -14.95 -32.79 7.47
CA LYS A 110 -14.54 -33.64 6.34
C LYS A 110 -13.24 -34.37 6.67
N SER A 111 -13.28 -35.21 7.70
CA SER A 111 -12.29 -36.28 7.95
C SER A 111 -12.85 -37.60 7.46
#